data_AF-A0A453RTQ5-F1
#
_entry.id   AF-A0A453RTQ5-F1
#
_cell.length_a   1.000
_cell.length_b   1.000
_cell.length_c   1.000
_cell.angle_alpha   90.00
_cell.angle_beta   90.00
_cell.angle_gamma   90.00
#
_symmetry.space_group_name_H-M   'P 1'
#
loop_
_entity.id
_entity.type
_entity.pdbx_description
1 polymer ?
#
loop_
_entity_poly.entity_id
_entity_poly.type
_entity_poly.pdbx_seq_one_letter_code
_entity_poly.pdbx_strand_id
1 'polypeptide(L)'
;MAARYCKDIGEIYQQEQDLEKASDYLERAADLFDSEGQTSQSNTIKQKVAEIAAQLEQYPKATEIFEEIARQSINNNLLKYSVRGILLNAGICQLCRADAVAIQNSLERYQEIDPTFSGTREYKLLADLAASMDDGDVAKFTDAIKEFDGMTRLDPWKTTLLLRAKNELKKQEDDEDDLT
;
A
#
# COMPACT_ATOMS: atom_id res chain seq x y z
N MET A 1 -6.29 -21.06 -18.90
CA MET A 1 -5.54 -20.45 -20.05
C MET A 1 -5.93 -19.00 -20.29
N ALA A 2 -7.23 -18.67 -20.28
CA ALA A 2 -7.71 -17.28 -20.37
C ALA A 2 -7.07 -16.35 -19.32
N ALA A 3 -6.91 -16.82 -18.07
CA ALA A 3 -6.27 -16.06 -16.99
C ALA A 3 -4.85 -15.58 -17.33
N ARG A 4 -4.04 -16.43 -17.97
CA ARG A 4 -2.68 -16.09 -18.39
C ARG A 4 -2.66 -15.05 -19.51
N TYR A 5 -3.56 -15.19 -20.50
CA TYR A 5 -3.67 -14.18 -21.55
C TYR A 5 -4.11 -12.81 -21.01
N CYS A 6 -5.09 -12.77 -20.11
CA CYS A 6 -5.50 -11.52 -19.45
C CYS A 6 -4.34 -10.89 -18.66
N LYS A 7 -3.57 -11.71 -17.94
CA LYS A 7 -2.37 -11.26 -17.23
C LYS A 7 -1.34 -10.66 -18.18
N ASP A 8 -1.00 -11.36 -19.27
CA ASP A 8 0.01 -10.92 -20.23
C ASP A 8 -0.40 -9.62 -20.92
N ILE A 9 -1.69 -9.49 -21.30
CA ILE A 9 -2.25 -8.24 -21.86
C ILE A 9 -2.15 -7.10 -20.84
N GLY A 10 -2.49 -7.36 -19.57
CA GLY A 10 -2.36 -6.37 -18.50
C GLY A 10 -0.91 -5.92 -18.30
N GLU A 11 0.05 -6.84 -18.34
CA GLU A 11 1.49 -6.51 -18.23
C GLU A 11 2.01 -5.71 -19.43
N ILE A 12 1.47 -5.93 -20.64
CA ILE A 12 1.78 -5.08 -21.81
C ILE A 12 1.27 -3.66 -21.59
N TYR A 13 0.02 -3.49 -21.17
CA TYR A 13 -0.53 -2.16 -20.90
C TYR A 13 0.22 -1.44 -19.77
N GLN A 14 0.71 -2.16 -18.76
CA GLN A 14 1.61 -1.58 -17.75
C GLN A 14 2.90 -1.01 -18.37
N GLN A 15 3.50 -1.71 -19.34
CA GLN A 15 4.70 -1.24 -20.04
C GLN A 15 4.41 -0.04 -20.93
N GLU A 16 3.23 0.00 -21.55
CA GLU A 16 2.74 1.13 -22.35
C GLU A 16 2.28 2.33 -21.49
N GLN A 17 2.35 2.23 -20.15
CA GLN A 17 1.88 3.23 -19.19
C GLN A 17 0.36 3.49 -19.22
N ASP A 18 -0.41 2.61 -19.84
CA ASP A 18 -1.88 2.64 -19.79
C ASP A 18 -2.37 1.91 -18.52
N LEU A 19 -2.23 2.61 -17.39
CA LEU A 19 -2.50 2.06 -16.06
C LEU A 19 -3.98 1.68 -15.84
N GLU A 20 -4.91 2.43 -16.43
CA GLU A 20 -6.35 2.14 -16.31
C GLU A 20 -6.70 0.82 -16.98
N LYS A 21 -6.31 0.64 -18.26
CA LYS A 21 -6.55 -0.64 -18.95
C LYS A 21 -5.77 -1.78 -18.31
N ALA A 22 -4.54 -1.52 -17.85
CA ALA A 22 -3.77 -2.52 -17.14
C ALA A 22 -4.50 -3.05 -15.90
N SER A 23 -5.07 -2.16 -15.09
CA SER A 23 -5.88 -2.53 -13.93
C SER A 23 -7.05 -3.44 -14.32
N ASP A 24 -7.85 -3.04 -15.33
CA ASP A 24 -9.02 -3.81 -15.77
C ASP A 24 -8.66 -5.24 -16.22
N TYR A 25 -7.59 -5.40 -17.01
CA TYR A 25 -7.17 -6.71 -17.48
C TYR A 25 -6.57 -7.58 -16.38
N LEU A 26 -5.85 -6.98 -15.43
CA LEU A 26 -5.28 -7.68 -14.28
C LEU A 26 -6.36 -8.08 -13.28
N GLU A 27 -7.38 -7.27 -13.04
CA GLU A 27 -8.53 -7.64 -12.20
C GLU A 27 -9.26 -8.86 -12.76
N ARG A 28 -9.56 -8.84 -14.07
CA ARG A 28 -10.14 -10.01 -14.76
C ARG A 28 -9.24 -11.24 -14.65
N ALA A 29 -7.93 -11.06 -14.75
CA ALA A 29 -6.99 -12.17 -14.58
C ALA A 29 -7.06 -12.74 -13.16
N ALA A 30 -7.07 -11.88 -12.13
CA ALA A 30 -7.19 -12.30 -10.73
C ALA A 30 -8.47 -13.11 -10.47
N ASP A 31 -9.62 -12.63 -10.92
CA ASP A 31 -10.91 -13.33 -10.78
C ASP A 31 -10.89 -14.70 -11.45
N LEU A 32 -10.29 -14.78 -12.64
CA LEU A 32 -10.13 -16.06 -13.34
C LEU A 32 -9.20 -17.01 -12.58
N PHE A 33 -8.08 -16.52 -12.03
CA PHE A 33 -7.19 -17.35 -11.22
C PHE A 33 -7.86 -17.82 -9.92
N ASP A 34 -8.68 -17.00 -9.27
CA ASP A 34 -9.48 -17.40 -8.12
C ASP A 34 -10.50 -18.47 -8.50
N SER A 35 -11.20 -18.31 -9.63
CA SER A 35 -12.15 -19.31 -10.14
C SER A 35 -11.50 -20.66 -10.51
N GLU A 36 -10.24 -20.62 -10.95
CA GLU A 36 -9.42 -21.80 -11.25
C GLU A 36 -8.75 -22.39 -9.97
N GLY A 37 -9.00 -21.83 -8.78
CA GLY A 37 -8.43 -22.29 -7.50
C GLY A 37 -6.96 -21.93 -7.29
N GLN A 38 -6.39 -21.05 -8.12
CA GLN A 38 -4.99 -20.61 -8.09
C GLN A 38 -4.81 -19.35 -7.23
N THR A 39 -5.19 -19.43 -5.96
CA THR A 39 -5.21 -18.29 -5.01
C THR A 39 -3.85 -17.59 -4.85
N SER A 40 -2.73 -18.32 -4.88
CA SER A 40 -1.40 -17.70 -4.81
C SER A 40 -1.09 -16.81 -6.02
N GLN A 41 -1.51 -17.21 -7.23
CA GLN A 41 -1.32 -16.41 -8.44
C GLN A 41 -2.30 -15.23 -8.47
N SER A 42 -3.55 -15.46 -8.06
CA SER A 42 -4.53 -14.39 -7.87
C SER A 42 -4.01 -13.31 -6.93
N ASN A 43 -3.53 -13.67 -5.75
CA ASN A 43 -2.98 -12.72 -4.76
C ASN A 43 -1.82 -11.90 -5.32
N THR A 44 -0.95 -12.51 -6.11
CA THR A 44 0.17 -11.80 -6.78
C THR A 44 -0.35 -10.77 -7.78
N ILE A 45 -1.41 -11.09 -8.52
CA ILE A 45 -2.01 -10.19 -9.51
C ILE A 45 -2.83 -9.10 -8.83
N LYS A 46 -3.63 -9.44 -7.81
CA LYS A 46 -4.33 -8.47 -6.96
C LYS A 46 -3.37 -7.46 -6.34
N GLN A 47 -2.18 -7.91 -5.92
CA GLN A 47 -1.15 -7.00 -5.42
C GLN A 47 -0.72 -5.98 -6.49
N LYS A 48 -0.52 -6.42 -7.74
CA LYS A 48 -0.22 -5.50 -8.86
C LYS A 48 -1.37 -4.54 -9.15
N VAL A 49 -2.61 -5.01 -9.10
CA VAL A 49 -3.81 -4.16 -9.24
C VAL A 49 -3.82 -3.07 -8.17
N ALA A 50 -3.56 -3.43 -6.91
CA ALA A 50 -3.51 -2.47 -5.82
C ALA A 50 -2.37 -1.45 -5.99
N GLU A 51 -1.20 -1.89 -6.44
CA GLU A 51 -0.06 -1.01 -6.74
C GLU A 51 -0.39 0.00 -7.85
N ILE A 52 -1.09 -0.43 -8.90
CA ILE A 52 -1.59 0.47 -9.98
C ILE A 52 -2.66 1.41 -9.44
N ALA A 53 -3.64 0.89 -8.69
CA ALA A 53 -4.71 1.70 -8.12
C ALA A 53 -4.16 2.82 -7.23
N ALA A 54 -3.12 2.55 -6.44
CA ALA A 54 -2.44 3.57 -5.66
C ALA A 54 -1.72 4.62 -6.53
N GLN A 55 -1.14 4.22 -7.67
CA GLN A 55 -0.53 5.17 -8.61
C GLN A 55 -1.56 6.09 -9.26
N LEU A 56 -2.75 5.55 -9.56
CA LEU A 56 -3.94 6.26 -10.04
C LEU A 56 -4.69 7.05 -8.95
N GLU A 57 -4.10 7.17 -7.75
CA GLU A 57 -4.67 7.91 -6.61
C GLU A 57 -5.99 7.31 -6.06
N GLN A 58 -6.31 6.08 -6.45
CA GLN A 58 -7.44 5.30 -5.93
C GLN A 58 -7.04 4.60 -4.61
N TYR A 59 -6.55 5.37 -3.64
CA TYR A 59 -6.03 4.86 -2.37
C TYR A 59 -7.02 3.98 -1.58
N PRO A 60 -8.35 4.28 -1.52
CA PRO A 60 -9.30 3.42 -0.83
C PRO A 60 -9.38 2.01 -1.44
N LYS A 61 -9.46 1.94 -2.77
CA LYS A 61 -9.50 0.68 -3.53
C LYS A 61 -8.20 -0.12 -3.31
N ALA A 62 -7.05 0.54 -3.40
CA ALA A 62 -5.76 -0.11 -3.17
C ALA A 62 -5.67 -0.70 -1.75
N THR A 63 -6.13 0.05 -0.74
CA THR A 63 -6.09 -0.40 0.66
C THR A 63 -6.96 -1.62 0.88
N GLU A 64 -8.21 -1.63 0.40
CA GLU A 64 -9.10 -2.79 0.52
C GLU A 64 -8.49 -4.05 -0.09
N ILE A 65 -7.91 -3.94 -1.30
CA ILE A 65 -7.27 -5.08 -1.97
C ILE A 65 -6.08 -5.60 -1.16
N PHE A 66 -5.20 -4.71 -0.65
CA PHE A 66 -4.08 -5.14 0.18
C PHE A 66 -4.54 -5.80 1.49
N GLU A 67 -5.55 -5.24 2.17
CA GLU A 67 -6.12 -5.84 3.38
C GLU A 67 -6.73 -7.22 3.11
N GLU A 68 -7.43 -7.39 2.00
CA GLU A 68 -7.98 -8.68 1.57
C GLU A 68 -6.87 -9.72 1.38
N ILE A 69 -5.82 -9.37 0.62
CA ILE A 69 -4.67 -10.26 0.39
C ILE A 69 -3.99 -10.60 1.71
N ALA A 70 -3.83 -9.64 2.63
CA ALA A 70 -3.24 -9.86 3.94
C ALA A 70 -4.04 -10.87 4.77
N ARG A 71 -5.37 -10.72 4.82
CA ARG A 71 -6.28 -11.65 5.53
C ARG A 71 -6.28 -13.05 4.93
N GLN A 72 -6.15 -13.16 3.61
CA GLN A 72 -6.04 -14.47 2.94
C GLN A 72 -4.67 -15.10 3.19
N SER A 73 -3.62 -14.30 3.20
CA SER A 73 -2.23 -14.77 3.28
C SER A 73 -1.78 -15.09 4.70
N ILE A 74 -2.36 -14.49 5.75
CA ILE A 74 -2.00 -14.78 7.15
C ILE A 74 -2.30 -16.24 7.55
N ASN A 75 -3.31 -16.83 6.92
CA ASN A 75 -3.66 -18.24 7.12
C ASN A 75 -2.70 -19.21 6.42
N ASN A 76 -1.79 -18.70 5.57
CA ASN A 76 -0.80 -19.49 4.86
C ASN A 76 0.60 -19.26 5.45
N ASN A 77 1.11 -20.24 6.21
CA ASN A 77 2.41 -20.17 6.89
C ASN A 77 3.60 -19.86 5.97
N LEU A 78 3.51 -20.16 4.66
CA LEU A 78 4.56 -19.86 3.69
C LEU A 78 4.59 -18.37 3.29
N LEU A 79 3.46 -17.68 3.37
CA LEU A 79 3.29 -16.28 2.98
C LEU A 79 3.31 -15.32 4.18
N LYS A 80 3.47 -15.84 5.41
CA LYS A 80 3.43 -15.03 6.63
C LYS A 80 4.39 -13.83 6.63
N TYR A 81 5.57 -13.98 6.02
CA TYR A 81 6.54 -12.88 5.89
C TYR A 81 6.16 -11.84 4.85
N SER A 82 5.39 -12.20 3.81
CA SER A 82 4.92 -11.22 2.83
C SER A 82 3.76 -10.37 3.36
N VAL A 83 3.01 -10.86 4.36
CA VAL A 83 1.88 -10.11 4.96
C VAL A 83 2.32 -8.76 5.53
N ARG A 84 3.48 -8.70 6.19
CA ARG A 84 4.00 -7.44 6.75
C ARG A 84 4.25 -6.38 5.68
N GLY A 85 4.82 -6.79 4.55
CA GLY A 85 5.04 -5.92 3.40
C GLY A 85 3.73 -5.46 2.74
N ILE A 86 2.72 -6.34 2.70
CA ILE A 86 1.39 -6.02 2.18
C ILE A 86 0.67 -5.01 3.10
N LEU A 87 0.71 -5.23 4.42
CA LEU A 87 0.16 -4.30 5.41
C LEU A 87 0.88 -2.93 5.37
N LEU A 88 2.21 -2.94 5.18
CA LEU A 88 2.96 -1.71 4.96
C LEU A 88 2.45 -0.95 3.72
N ASN A 89 2.27 -1.64 2.59
CA ASN A 89 1.76 -1.04 1.36
C ASN A 89 0.35 -0.44 1.56
N ALA A 90 -0.53 -1.15 2.27
CA ALA A 90 -1.86 -0.66 2.64
C ALA A 90 -1.77 0.61 3.50
N GLY A 91 -0.92 0.61 4.52
CA GLY A 91 -0.67 1.77 5.38
C GLY A 91 -0.15 2.98 4.59
N ILE A 92 0.80 2.78 3.66
CA ILE A 92 1.31 3.86 2.81
C ILE A 92 0.19 4.48 1.94
N CYS A 93 -0.74 3.66 1.44
CA CYS A 93 -1.90 4.17 0.70
C CYS A 93 -2.80 5.05 1.59
N GLN A 94 -3.03 4.65 2.85
CA GLN A 94 -3.79 5.47 3.81
C GLN A 94 -3.07 6.77 4.15
N LEU A 95 -1.74 6.76 4.32
CA LEU A 95 -0.94 7.96 4.56
C LEU A 95 -1.07 8.98 3.41
N CYS A 96 -1.18 8.51 2.16
CA CYS A 96 -1.38 9.38 1.00
C CYS A 96 -2.73 10.12 1.00
N ARG A 97 -3.71 9.67 1.79
CA ARG A 97 -4.99 10.35 1.95
C ARG A 97 -4.92 11.53 2.92
N ALA A 98 -3.77 11.72 3.57
CA ALA A 98 -3.49 12.79 4.52
C ALA A 98 -4.51 12.89 5.68
N ASP A 99 -5.01 11.74 6.14
CA ASP A 99 -6.00 11.61 7.22
C ASP A 99 -5.40 10.79 8.37
N ALA A 100 -4.99 11.48 9.44
CA ALA A 100 -4.36 10.89 10.62
C ALA A 100 -5.29 9.90 11.35
N VAL A 101 -6.60 10.19 11.38
CA VAL A 101 -7.59 9.34 12.04
C VAL A 101 -7.80 8.05 11.24
N ALA A 102 -7.84 8.14 9.91
CA ALA A 102 -7.96 6.96 9.05
C ALA A 102 -6.77 6.00 9.21
N ILE A 103 -5.52 6.51 9.24
CA ILE A 103 -4.35 5.66 9.43
C ILE A 103 -4.30 5.02 10.81
N GLN A 104 -4.66 5.73 11.88
CA GLN A 104 -4.73 5.16 13.23
C GLN A 104 -5.75 4.00 13.31
N ASN A 105 -6.95 4.20 12.77
CA ASN A 105 -7.96 3.14 12.68
C ASN A 105 -7.47 1.94 11.85
N SER A 106 -6.74 2.19 10.75
CA SER A 106 -6.13 1.12 9.95
C SER A 106 -5.04 0.36 10.72
N LEU A 107 -4.23 1.04 11.55
CA LEU A 107 -3.20 0.39 12.37
C LEU A 107 -3.80 -0.57 13.41
N GLU A 108 -4.95 -0.23 14.00
CA GLU A 108 -5.69 -1.14 14.88
C GLU A 108 -6.15 -2.38 14.12
N ARG A 109 -6.77 -2.19 12.94
CA ARG A 109 -7.19 -3.31 12.07
C ARG A 109 -6.03 -4.20 11.65
N TYR A 110 -4.86 -3.63 11.36
CA TYR A 110 -3.69 -4.42 10.97
C TYR A 110 -3.19 -5.29 12.12
N GLN A 111 -3.30 -4.83 13.37
CA GLN A 111 -3.00 -5.63 14.56
C GLN A 111 -4.02 -6.75 14.80
N GLU A 112 -5.28 -6.55 14.44
CA GLU A 112 -6.28 -7.63 14.45
C GLU A 112 -5.96 -8.72 13.41
N ILE A 113 -5.44 -8.33 12.24
CA ILE A 113 -5.06 -9.26 11.17
C ILE A 113 -3.80 -10.05 11.57
N ASP A 114 -2.75 -9.36 12.03
CA ASP A 114 -1.52 -9.99 12.52
C ASP A 114 -1.12 -9.39 13.88
N PRO A 115 -1.38 -10.10 15.00
CA PRO A 115 -0.99 -9.65 16.33
C PRO A 115 0.51 -9.42 16.50
N THR A 116 1.36 -9.96 15.62
CA THR A 116 2.80 -9.74 15.66
C THR A 116 3.23 -8.46 14.94
N PHE A 117 2.33 -7.82 14.19
CA PHE A 117 2.62 -6.64 13.38
C PHE A 117 3.10 -5.45 14.22
N SER A 118 2.53 -5.25 15.41
CA SER A 118 2.93 -4.17 16.34
C SER A 118 4.40 -4.21 16.76
N GLY A 119 5.03 -5.40 16.73
CA GLY A 119 6.45 -5.58 17.04
C GLY A 119 7.38 -5.40 15.83
N THR A 120 6.85 -5.09 14.64
CA THR A 120 7.65 -5.00 13.42
C THR A 120 8.05 -3.57 13.08
N ARG A 121 9.07 -3.46 12.23
CA ARG A 121 9.58 -2.16 11.78
C ARG A 121 8.58 -1.44 10.87
N GLU A 122 7.80 -2.20 10.12
CA GLU A 122 6.77 -1.70 9.24
C GLU A 122 5.67 -0.99 10.03
N TYR A 123 5.23 -1.57 11.15
CA TYR A 123 4.29 -0.91 12.05
C TYR A 123 4.89 0.35 12.67
N LYS A 124 6.13 0.26 13.19
CA LYS A 124 6.83 1.42 13.77
C LYS A 124 6.88 2.58 12.77
N LEU A 125 7.28 2.32 11.52
CA LEU A 125 7.29 3.33 10.48
C LEU A 125 5.90 3.95 10.28
N LEU A 126 4.85 3.14 10.08
CA LEU A 126 3.51 3.68 9.86
C LEU A 126 2.99 4.51 11.05
N ALA A 127 3.27 4.07 12.28
CA ALA A 127 2.90 4.79 13.49
C ALA A 127 3.66 6.13 13.63
N ASP A 128 4.97 6.14 13.37
CA ASP A 128 5.80 7.34 13.40
C ASP A 128 5.35 8.35 12.32
N LEU A 129 5.00 7.87 11.12
CA LEU A 129 4.47 8.71 10.04
C LEU A 129 3.07 9.26 10.37
N ALA A 130 2.19 8.44 10.94
CA ALA A 130 0.86 8.87 11.37
C ALA A 130 0.95 9.96 12.45
N ALA A 131 1.83 9.79 13.45
CA ALA A 131 2.06 10.79 14.48
C ALA A 131 2.66 12.09 13.91
N SER A 132 3.60 11.97 12.96
CA SER A 132 4.17 13.14 12.28
C SER A 132 3.12 13.91 11.47
N MET A 133 2.14 13.21 10.89
CA MET A 133 1.02 13.85 10.18
C MET A 133 0.05 14.56 11.12
N ASP A 134 -0.24 13.98 12.28
CA ASP A 134 -1.08 14.60 13.32
C ASP A 134 -0.41 15.84 13.93
N ASP A 135 0.91 15.79 14.09
CA ASP A 135 1.74 16.91 14.58
C ASP A 135 2.02 17.98 13.51
N GLY A 136 1.72 17.73 12.23
CA GLY A 136 2.11 18.61 11.12
C GLY A 136 3.63 18.66 10.84
N ASP A 137 4.43 17.74 11.38
CA ASP A 137 5.89 17.83 11.41
C ASP A 137 6.54 17.08 10.23
N VAL A 138 6.82 17.81 9.15
CA VAL A 138 7.46 17.28 7.94
C VAL A 138 8.90 16.79 8.19
N ALA A 139 9.59 17.35 9.19
CA ALA A 139 10.95 16.94 9.54
C ALA A 139 10.95 15.55 10.18
N LYS A 140 10.09 15.33 11.18
CA LYS A 140 9.88 14.00 11.79
C LYS A 140 9.45 12.96 10.76
N PHE A 141 8.52 13.32 9.86
CA PHE A 141 8.07 12.43 8.78
C PHE A 141 9.25 11.99 7.89
N THR A 142 10.12 12.93 7.53
CA THR A 142 11.27 12.65 6.67
C THR A 142 12.33 11.81 7.39
N ASP A 143 12.56 12.04 8.68
CA ASP A 143 13.57 11.32 9.44
C ASP A 143 13.14 9.87 9.75
N ALA A 144 11.85 9.63 9.99
CA ALA A 144 11.30 8.28 10.11
C ALA A 144 11.53 7.46 8.82
N ILE A 145 11.31 8.06 7.64
CA ILE A 145 11.59 7.42 6.34
C ILE A 145 13.08 7.10 6.19
N LYS A 146 13.98 8.03 6.55
CA LYS A 146 15.43 7.80 6.46
C LYS A 146 15.90 6.68 7.39
N GLU A 147 15.40 6.64 8.63
CA GLU A 147 15.72 5.57 9.58
C GLU A 147 15.31 4.22 9.00
N PHE A 148 14.10 4.13 8.44
CA PHE A 148 13.61 2.91 7.84
C PHE A 148 14.41 2.50 6.60
N ASP A 149 14.66 3.42 5.65
CA ASP A 149 15.41 3.13 4.42
C ASP A 149 16.85 2.67 4.70
N GLY A 150 17.49 3.25 5.72
CA GLY A 150 18.83 2.84 6.17
C GLY A 150 18.89 1.41 6.70
N MET A 151 17.77 0.87 7.19
CA MET A 151 17.67 -0.51 7.67
C MET A 151 17.03 -1.47 6.66
N THR A 152 16.12 -0.97 5.82
CA THR A 152 15.31 -1.73 4.88
C THR A 152 15.06 -0.86 3.67
N ARG A 153 15.79 -1.17 2.59
CA ARG A 153 15.76 -0.38 1.36
C ARG A 153 14.34 -0.27 0.81
N LEU A 154 13.87 0.96 0.64
CA LEU A 154 12.60 1.25 0.02
C LEU A 154 12.67 0.97 -1.48
N ASP A 155 11.62 0.32 -2.00
CA ASP A 155 11.46 0.18 -3.44
C ASP A 155 10.95 1.49 -4.07
N PRO A 156 11.06 1.63 -5.41
CA PRO A 156 10.64 2.84 -6.11
C PRO A 156 9.16 3.20 -5.92
N TRP A 157 8.28 2.20 -5.78
CA TRP A 157 6.84 2.43 -5.61
C TRP A 157 6.54 3.04 -4.23
N LYS A 158 7.09 2.46 -3.16
CA LYS A 158 6.97 3.01 -1.79
C LYS A 158 7.54 4.41 -1.71
N THR A 159 8.72 4.62 -2.29
CA THR A 159 9.37 5.95 -2.33
C THR A 159 8.47 6.99 -3.01
N THR A 160 7.87 6.64 -4.15
CA THR A 160 6.97 7.55 -4.89
C THR A 160 5.75 7.94 -4.06
N LEU A 161 5.10 6.97 -3.40
CA LEU A 161 3.93 7.25 -2.57
C LEU A 161 4.26 8.03 -1.30
N LEU A 162 5.36 7.68 -0.61
CA LEU A 162 5.80 8.43 0.57
C LEU A 162 6.17 9.88 0.24
N LEU A 163 6.74 10.14 -0.95
CA LEU A 163 6.97 11.50 -1.44
C LEU A 163 5.65 12.24 -1.69
N ARG A 164 4.62 11.57 -2.22
CA ARG A 164 3.28 12.16 -2.38
C ARG A 164 2.67 12.53 -1.03
N ALA A 165 2.68 11.59 -0.07
CA ALA A 165 2.19 11.84 1.29
C ALA A 165 2.93 13.01 1.97
N LYS A 166 4.26 13.07 1.84
CA LYS A 166 5.06 14.19 2.34
C LYS A 166 4.67 15.53 1.71
N ASN A 167 4.47 15.56 0.40
CA ASN A 167 4.09 16.79 -0.29
C ASN A 167 2.70 17.26 0.14
N GLU A 168 1.79 16.33 0.41
CA GLU A 168 0.46 16.67 0.91
C GLU A 168 0.50 17.21 2.33
N LEU A 169 1.29 16.60 3.22
CA LEU A 169 1.52 17.11 4.57
C LEU A 169 2.11 18.53 4.54
N LYS A 170 3.08 18.79 3.66
CA LYS A 170 3.68 20.12 3.53
C LYS A 170 2.67 21.19 3.07
N LYS A 171 1.74 20.84 2.17
CA LYS A 171 0.69 21.79 1.78
C LYS A 171 -0.22 22.15 2.94
N GLN A 172 -0.55 21.19 3.81
CA GLN A 172 -1.38 21.45 4.98
C GLN A 172 -0.68 22.39 5.97
N GLU A 173 0.64 22.20 6.19
CA GLU A 173 1.47 23.11 7.00
C GLU A 173 1.49 24.53 6.41
N ASP A 174 1.76 24.66 5.10
CA ASP A 174 1.81 25.97 4.42
C ASP A 174 0.43 26.69 4.44
N ASP A 175 -0.68 25.95 4.31
CA ASP A 175 -2.05 26.51 4.35
C ASP A 175 -2.48 26.95 5.78
N GLU A 176 -2.00 26.27 6.83
CA GLU A 176 -2.25 26.68 8.23
C GLU A 176 -1.46 27.95 8.60
N ASP A 177 -0.20 28.05 8.15
CA ASP A 177 0.64 29.22 8.40
C ASP A 177 0.12 30.49 7.70
N ASP A 178 -0.42 30.38 6.48
CA ASP A 178 -1.00 31.51 5.73
C ASP A 178 -2.33 32.04 6.33
N LEU A 179 -2.99 31.26 7.21
CA LEU A 179 -4.24 31.63 7.88
C LEU A 179 -4.05 32.26 9.28
N THR A 180 -2.82 32.29 9.81
CA THR A 180 -2.48 32.86 11.14
C THR A 180 -1.72 34.18 11.07
#